data_AF-A0A1F7BNT3-F1
#
_entry.id   AF-A0A1F7BNT3-F1
#
_cell.length_a   1.000
_cell.length_b   1.000
_cell.length_c   1.000
_cell.angle_alpha   90.00
_cell.angle_beta   90.00
_cell.angle_gamma   90.00
#
_symmetry.space_group_name_H-M   'P 1'
#
loop_
_entity.id
_entity.type
_entity.pdbx_description
1 polymer ?
#
loop_
_entity_poly.entity_id
_entity_poly.type
_entity_poly.pdbx_seq_one_letter_code
_entity_poly.pdbx_strand_id
1 'polypeptide(L)'
;MSRCPLSRMQHLLVLQMALAVTLASGSILAASVDDSAPEEPAVEAANNPEMDARRESIEDFKSDYLMSRKAIESAFTMETTLRQKRAELRRDCRETLRKANRDQRLPRLSDCMKDDLQKTLEMVTARGTSIAAAAGVQGDVKELIAARNELLRDALDTIITALDAGVYTDEEGLVEARNNLREKYFKPYAALLPQLHGEHALSWISHLLVRSDSLKKSGTLSEQVLGKVVEAEACLFTEEDSLSQAIDSNETISSISQSLERLPGCLDLLTEAQVLWNQEQTPEVESAPEPQWENRKLRRLPGTRN
;
A
#
# COMPACT_ATOMS: atom_id res chain seq x y z
N MET A 1 -10.76 7.53 8.85
CA MET A 1 -9.79 7.58 7.74
C MET A 1 -8.68 6.60 8.11
N SER A 2 -8.87 5.31 7.80
CA SER A 2 -7.83 4.30 8.02
C SER A 2 -6.77 4.48 6.94
N ARG A 3 -5.52 4.76 7.35
CA ARG A 3 -4.38 4.80 6.44
C ARG A 3 -4.29 3.44 5.76
N CYS A 4 -4.16 3.42 4.44
CA CYS A 4 -4.05 2.17 3.70
C CYS A 4 -2.79 1.43 4.20
N PRO A 5 -2.90 0.20 4.73
CA PRO A 5 -1.75 -0.55 5.27
C PRO A 5 -0.63 -0.71 4.22
N LEU A 6 -1.02 -0.76 2.95
CA LEU A 6 -0.16 -0.79 1.76
C LEU A 6 0.81 0.40 1.67
N SER A 7 0.37 1.61 2.08
CA SER A 7 1.23 2.80 2.08
C SER A 7 2.25 2.80 3.23
N ARG A 8 1.93 2.15 4.36
CA ARG A 8 2.90 1.95 5.46
C ARG A 8 3.96 0.90 5.09
N MET A 9 3.56 -0.17 4.40
CA MET A 9 4.50 -1.17 3.86
C MET A 9 5.49 -0.56 2.85
N GLN A 10 5.03 0.37 2.01
CA GLN A 10 5.89 1.16 1.10
C GLN A 10 6.97 1.96 1.83
N HIS A 11 6.60 2.66 2.91
CA HIS A 11 7.57 3.41 3.70
C HIS A 11 8.61 2.46 4.30
N LEU A 12 8.19 1.33 4.85
CA LEU A 12 9.09 0.33 5.43
C LEU A 12 10.05 -0.28 4.40
N LEU A 13 9.67 -0.47 3.15
CA LEU A 13 10.59 -0.94 2.09
C LEU A 13 11.67 0.04 1.70
N VAL A 14 11.29 1.29 1.49
CA VAL A 14 12.23 2.37 1.16
C VAL A 14 13.23 2.54 2.31
N LEU A 15 12.76 2.32 3.53
CA LEU A 15 13.54 2.43 4.76
C LEU A 15 14.40 1.18 5.04
N GLN A 16 13.93 -0.02 4.74
CA GLN A 16 14.73 -1.25 4.77
C GLN A 16 15.81 -1.28 3.69
N MET A 17 15.56 -0.67 2.53
CA MET A 17 16.58 -0.39 1.51
C MET A 17 17.64 0.58 2.06
N ALA A 18 17.24 1.62 2.79
CA ALA A 18 18.20 2.51 3.45
C ALA A 18 19.03 1.76 4.50
N LEU A 19 18.41 0.91 5.33
CA LEU A 19 19.08 0.04 6.31
C LEU A 19 20.02 -0.97 5.64
N ALA A 20 19.63 -1.56 4.51
CA ALA A 20 20.46 -2.46 3.72
C ALA A 20 21.68 -1.75 3.10
N VAL A 21 21.46 -0.54 2.57
CA VAL A 21 22.50 0.27 1.94
C VAL A 21 23.46 0.82 2.98
N THR A 22 23.01 1.26 4.15
CA THR A 22 23.90 1.71 5.24
C THR A 22 24.71 0.55 5.83
N LEU A 23 24.14 -0.65 5.93
CA LEU A 23 24.88 -1.86 6.31
C LEU A 23 25.92 -2.27 5.28
N ALA A 24 25.59 -2.26 3.99
CA ALA A 24 26.56 -2.52 2.92
C ALA A 24 27.66 -1.44 2.85
N SER A 25 27.32 -0.17 3.12
CA SER A 25 28.27 0.95 3.14
C SER A 25 29.18 0.93 4.37
N GLY A 26 28.68 0.44 5.52
CA GLY A 26 29.47 0.21 6.73
C GLY A 26 30.50 -0.90 6.55
N SER A 27 30.15 -1.98 5.86
CA SER A 27 31.09 -3.05 5.51
C SER A 27 32.14 -2.60 4.48
N ILE A 28 31.81 -1.70 3.55
CA ILE A 28 32.76 -1.19 2.55
C ILE A 28 33.76 -0.19 3.17
N LEU A 29 33.36 0.59 4.18
CA LEU A 29 34.26 1.51 4.89
C LEU A 29 35.13 0.82 5.95
N ALA A 30 34.68 -0.31 6.51
CA ALA A 30 35.49 -1.15 7.39
C ALA A 30 36.50 -2.03 6.61
N ALA A 31 36.20 -2.36 5.34
CA ALA A 31 37.09 -3.16 4.48
C ALA A 31 38.29 -2.39 3.89
N SER A 32 38.44 -1.08 4.15
CA SER A 32 39.59 -0.29 3.66
C SER A 32 40.74 -0.12 4.66
N VAL A 33 40.65 -0.71 5.86
CA VAL A 33 41.73 -0.67 6.87
C VAL A 33 41.83 -2.01 7.61
N ASP A 34 42.34 -3.04 6.93
CA ASP A 34 43.45 -3.88 7.41
C ASP A 34 43.61 -5.10 6.51
N ASP A 35 44.81 -5.23 5.95
CA ASP A 35 45.29 -6.34 5.13
C ASP A 35 45.69 -7.49 6.06
N SER A 36 44.73 -8.35 6.40
CA SER A 36 44.95 -9.67 7.02
C SER A 36 43.66 -10.46 6.94
N ALA A 37 43.55 -11.37 5.98
CA ALA A 37 42.47 -12.35 5.93
C ALA A 37 42.69 -13.44 7.00
N PRO A 38 41.75 -13.67 7.93
CA PRO A 38 41.57 -14.97 8.54
C PRO A 38 40.45 -15.70 7.78
N GLU A 39 40.70 -16.96 7.44
CA GLU A 39 39.69 -17.88 6.89
C GLU A 39 38.38 -17.76 7.67
N GLU A 40 37.30 -17.39 6.98
CA GLU A 40 35.95 -17.45 7.52
C GLU A 40 35.68 -18.89 7.99
N PRO A 41 35.34 -19.12 9.26
CA PRO A 41 34.78 -20.41 9.63
C PRO A 41 33.46 -20.54 8.87
N ALA A 42 33.34 -21.60 8.07
CA ALA A 42 32.09 -22.02 7.47
C ALA A 42 31.03 -22.16 8.56
N VAL A 43 30.23 -21.12 8.76
CA VAL A 43 29.04 -21.17 9.59
C VAL A 43 28.07 -22.05 8.82
N GLU A 44 27.91 -23.29 9.27
CA GLU A 44 26.86 -24.19 8.81
C GLU A 44 25.53 -23.41 8.89
N ALA A 45 25.04 -22.98 7.73
CA ALA A 45 23.73 -22.37 7.63
C ALA A 45 22.73 -23.42 8.11
N ALA A 46 22.16 -23.22 9.30
CA ALA A 46 21.05 -24.02 9.76
C ALA A 46 19.95 -23.90 8.68
N ASN A 47 19.76 -24.98 7.91
CA ASN A 47 18.76 -25.08 6.86
C ASN A 47 17.39 -24.90 7.52
N ASN A 48 16.81 -23.71 7.39
CA ASN A 48 15.44 -23.47 7.81
C ASN A 48 14.55 -23.58 6.56
N PRO A 49 13.97 -24.76 6.29
CA PRO A 49 13.22 -25.02 5.05
C PRO A 49 12.02 -24.06 4.90
N GLU A 50 11.49 -23.56 6.00
CA GLU A 50 10.40 -22.58 6.02
C GLU A 50 10.84 -21.21 5.51
N MET A 51 12.09 -20.82 5.78
CA MET A 51 12.67 -19.57 5.27
C MET A 51 13.09 -19.69 3.81
N ASP A 52 13.51 -20.87 3.38
CA ASP A 52 13.84 -21.15 1.98
C ASP A 52 12.57 -21.12 1.11
N ALA A 53 11.47 -21.74 1.57
CA ALA A 53 10.17 -21.65 0.90
C ALA A 53 9.67 -20.20 0.79
N ARG A 54 9.87 -19.38 1.84
CA ARG A 54 9.56 -17.94 1.77
C ARG A 54 10.42 -17.18 0.78
N ARG A 55 11.70 -17.54 0.61
CA ARG A 55 12.59 -16.90 -0.38
C ARG A 55 12.16 -17.18 -1.79
N GLU A 56 11.75 -18.42 -2.06
CA GLU A 56 11.25 -18.84 -3.37
C GLU A 56 9.90 -18.16 -3.68
N SER A 57 8.99 -18.05 -2.70
CA SER A 57 7.67 -17.43 -2.92
C SER A 57 7.71 -15.92 -3.17
N ILE A 58 8.74 -15.23 -2.67
CA ILE A 58 8.94 -13.80 -2.90
C ILE A 58 9.94 -13.50 -4.02
N GLU A 59 10.40 -14.52 -4.75
CA GLU A 59 11.28 -14.33 -5.91
C GLU A 59 10.60 -13.35 -6.87
N ASP A 60 11.37 -12.35 -7.32
CA ASP A 60 10.91 -11.22 -8.15
C ASP A 60 9.81 -10.31 -7.59
N PHE A 61 9.13 -10.65 -6.48
CA PHE A 61 8.06 -9.85 -5.89
C PHE A 61 8.44 -8.37 -5.70
N LYS A 62 9.63 -8.13 -5.12
CA LYS A 62 10.13 -6.76 -4.90
C LYS A 62 10.40 -6.04 -6.23
N SER A 63 10.97 -6.73 -7.20
CA SER A 63 11.27 -6.16 -8.52
C SER A 63 9.98 -5.74 -9.21
N ASP A 64 9.02 -6.66 -9.29
CA ASP A 64 7.70 -6.46 -9.88
C ASP A 64 6.93 -5.34 -9.17
N TYR A 65 7.03 -5.30 -7.85
CA TYR A 65 6.44 -4.23 -7.06
C TYR A 65 7.05 -2.87 -7.39
N LEU A 66 8.37 -2.76 -7.47
CA LEU A 66 9.04 -1.50 -7.78
C LEU A 66 8.70 -1.00 -9.19
N MET A 67 8.55 -1.92 -10.15
CA MET A 67 8.15 -1.61 -11.52
C MET A 67 6.69 -1.15 -11.61
N SER A 68 5.80 -1.74 -10.82
CA SER A 68 4.37 -1.39 -10.78
C SER A 68 4.02 -0.23 -9.85
N ARG A 69 4.92 0.14 -8.93
CA ARG A 69 4.69 1.12 -7.85
C ARG A 69 4.03 2.40 -8.34
N LYS A 70 4.58 3.04 -9.38
CA LYS A 70 4.07 4.31 -9.89
C LYS A 70 2.64 4.18 -10.43
N ALA A 71 2.32 3.05 -11.07
CA ALA A 71 0.99 2.78 -11.58
C ALA A 71 0.00 2.58 -10.42
N ILE A 72 0.38 1.81 -9.40
CA ILE A 72 -0.44 1.57 -8.20
C ILE A 72 -0.69 2.90 -7.44
N GLU A 73 0.35 3.70 -7.21
CA GLU A 73 0.24 5.00 -6.53
C GLU A 73 -0.64 5.98 -7.32
N SER A 74 -0.45 6.06 -8.65
CA SER A 74 -1.28 6.90 -9.52
C SER A 74 -2.75 6.46 -9.50
N ALA A 75 -3.01 5.14 -9.54
CA ALA A 75 -4.37 4.62 -9.47
C ALA A 75 -5.02 4.88 -8.11
N PHE A 76 -4.27 4.72 -7.02
CA PHE A 76 -4.75 5.01 -5.67
C PHE A 76 -5.10 6.49 -5.49
N THR A 77 -4.20 7.40 -5.89
CA THR A 77 -4.43 8.86 -5.80
C THR A 77 -5.63 9.28 -6.65
N MET A 78 -5.77 8.74 -7.87
CA MET A 78 -6.95 8.94 -8.70
C MET A 78 -8.23 8.45 -8.00
N GLU A 79 -8.24 7.22 -7.47
CA GLU A 79 -9.39 6.65 -6.78
C GLU A 79 -9.81 7.50 -5.57
N THR A 80 -8.84 7.95 -4.76
CA THR A 80 -9.13 8.79 -3.58
C THR A 80 -9.76 10.12 -3.97
N THR A 81 -9.25 10.75 -5.04
CA THR A 81 -9.78 12.01 -5.58
C THR A 81 -11.21 11.81 -6.09
N LEU A 82 -11.46 10.72 -6.82
CA LEU A 82 -12.79 10.37 -7.32
C LEU A 82 -13.77 10.07 -6.19
N ARG A 83 -13.32 9.39 -5.11
CA ARG A 83 -14.15 9.13 -3.94
C ARG A 83 -14.59 10.43 -3.26
N GLN A 84 -13.72 11.42 -3.16
CA GLN A 84 -14.04 12.74 -2.61
C GLN A 84 -15.07 13.47 -3.50
N LYS A 85 -14.80 13.58 -4.81
CA LYS A 85 -15.72 14.19 -5.77
C LYS A 85 -17.10 13.53 -5.77
N ARG A 86 -17.14 12.21 -5.68
CA ARG A 86 -18.40 11.44 -5.58
C ARG A 86 -19.16 11.76 -4.29
N ALA A 87 -18.46 11.92 -3.17
CA ALA A 87 -19.10 12.29 -1.91
C ALA A 87 -19.72 13.70 -1.96
N GLU A 88 -19.05 14.64 -2.62
CA GLU A 88 -19.54 15.99 -2.91
C GLU A 88 -20.77 15.94 -3.81
N LEU A 89 -20.70 15.26 -4.96
CA LEU A 89 -21.85 15.08 -5.88
C LEU A 89 -23.07 14.49 -5.17
N ARG A 90 -22.88 13.46 -4.33
CA ARG A 90 -23.97 12.87 -3.54
C ARG A 90 -24.58 13.85 -2.54
N ARG A 91 -23.77 14.74 -1.98
CA ARG A 91 -24.28 15.80 -1.08
C ARG A 91 -25.12 16.78 -1.88
N ASP A 92 -24.59 17.28 -2.99
CA ASP A 92 -25.27 18.25 -3.83
C ASP A 92 -26.58 17.68 -4.39
N CYS A 93 -26.57 16.43 -4.82
CA CYS A 93 -27.75 15.70 -5.28
C CYS A 93 -28.83 15.58 -4.21
N ARG A 94 -28.48 15.37 -2.94
CA ARG A 94 -29.48 15.39 -1.86
C ARG A 94 -30.10 16.77 -1.70
N GLU A 95 -29.32 17.84 -1.87
CA GLU A 95 -29.81 19.21 -1.78
C GLU A 95 -30.69 19.59 -2.98
N THR A 96 -30.32 19.19 -4.20
CA THR A 96 -31.10 19.45 -5.42
C THR A 96 -32.43 18.69 -5.44
N LEU A 97 -32.45 17.44 -4.95
CA LEU A 97 -33.66 16.64 -4.83
C LEU A 97 -34.62 17.16 -3.75
N ARG A 98 -34.10 17.70 -2.63
CA ARG A 98 -34.94 18.33 -1.59
C ARG A 98 -35.65 19.58 -2.10
N LYS A 99 -35.01 20.32 -3.01
CA LYS A 99 -35.54 21.55 -3.63
C LYS A 99 -36.35 21.25 -4.91
N ALA A 100 -36.48 19.99 -5.31
CA ALA A 100 -37.16 19.62 -6.55
C ALA A 100 -38.68 19.53 -6.34
N ASN A 101 -39.43 20.09 -7.28
CA ASN A 101 -40.87 19.85 -7.37
C ASN A 101 -41.15 18.44 -7.89
N ARG A 102 -42.38 17.94 -7.74
CA ARG A 102 -42.81 16.60 -8.19
C ARG A 102 -42.38 16.30 -9.62
N ASP A 103 -42.64 17.22 -10.55
CA ASP A 103 -42.37 17.02 -11.98
C ASP A 103 -40.88 17.10 -12.34
N GLN A 104 -40.07 17.74 -11.49
CA GLN A 104 -38.61 17.88 -11.69
C GLN A 104 -37.82 16.78 -10.97
N ARG A 105 -38.48 15.97 -10.15
CA ARG A 105 -37.82 15.04 -9.24
C ARG A 105 -37.19 13.88 -9.98
N LEU A 106 -37.92 13.23 -10.87
CA LEU A 106 -37.42 12.10 -11.66
C LEU A 106 -36.26 12.49 -12.59
N PRO A 107 -36.34 13.57 -13.40
CA PRO A 107 -35.20 14.02 -14.21
C PRO A 107 -33.96 14.30 -13.37
N ARG A 108 -34.09 15.02 -12.26
CA ARG A 108 -32.96 15.30 -11.36
C ARG A 108 -32.38 14.04 -10.72
N LEU A 109 -33.23 13.06 -10.38
CA LEU A 109 -32.78 11.79 -9.82
C LEU A 109 -31.99 10.99 -10.86
N SER A 110 -32.45 10.98 -12.11
CA SER A 110 -31.75 10.36 -13.24
C SER A 110 -30.37 10.97 -13.46
N ASP A 111 -30.28 12.31 -13.53
CA ASP A 111 -29.00 13.02 -13.68
C ASP A 111 -28.04 12.72 -12.52
N CYS A 112 -28.56 12.79 -11.29
CA CYS A 112 -27.79 12.46 -10.09
C CYS A 112 -27.29 11.02 -10.07
N MET A 113 -28.10 10.07 -10.51
CA MET A 113 -27.71 8.67 -10.61
C MET A 113 -26.65 8.49 -11.70
N LYS A 114 -26.82 9.12 -12.86
CA LYS A 114 -25.86 9.10 -13.96
C LYS A 114 -24.49 9.59 -13.51
N ASP A 115 -24.41 10.75 -12.87
CA ASP A 115 -23.15 11.32 -12.38
C ASP A 115 -22.48 10.41 -11.34
N ASP A 116 -23.26 9.82 -10.42
CA ASP A 116 -22.73 8.86 -9.43
C ASP A 116 -22.18 7.59 -10.10
N LEU A 117 -22.86 7.08 -11.12
CA LEU A 117 -22.46 5.89 -11.86
C LEU A 117 -21.23 6.15 -12.71
N GLN A 118 -21.14 7.29 -13.40
CA GLN A 118 -19.96 7.70 -14.17
C GLN A 118 -18.72 7.78 -13.28
N LYS A 119 -18.83 8.41 -12.10
CA LYS A 119 -17.72 8.44 -11.13
C LYS A 119 -17.38 7.06 -10.59
N THR A 120 -18.38 6.19 -10.42
CA THR A 120 -18.14 4.80 -10.04
C THR A 120 -17.37 4.04 -11.12
N LEU A 121 -17.73 4.23 -12.39
CA LEU A 121 -17.05 3.63 -13.53
C LEU A 121 -15.58 4.07 -13.63
N GLU A 122 -15.32 5.37 -13.47
CA GLU A 122 -13.96 5.92 -13.40
C GLU A 122 -13.15 5.28 -12.25
N MET A 123 -13.75 5.16 -11.06
CA MET A 123 -13.10 4.53 -9.89
C MET A 123 -12.80 3.04 -10.13
N VAL A 124 -13.76 2.28 -10.65
CA VAL A 124 -13.62 0.84 -10.91
C VAL A 124 -12.57 0.60 -11.99
N THR A 125 -12.50 1.46 -13.00
CA THR A 125 -11.48 1.41 -14.06
C THR A 125 -10.09 1.68 -13.50
N ALA A 126 -9.92 2.75 -12.72
CA ALA A 126 -8.63 3.06 -12.08
C ALA A 126 -8.16 1.92 -11.17
N ARG A 127 -9.08 1.32 -10.40
CA ARG A 127 -8.77 0.17 -9.55
C ARG A 127 -8.41 -1.07 -10.37
N GLY A 128 -9.09 -1.34 -11.48
CA GLY A 128 -8.76 -2.45 -12.38
C GLY A 128 -7.29 -2.40 -12.83
N THR A 129 -6.80 -1.22 -13.21
CA THR A 129 -5.38 -1.00 -13.54
C THR A 129 -4.45 -1.31 -12.36
N SER A 130 -4.81 -0.92 -11.14
CA SER A 130 -4.00 -1.24 -9.95
C SER A 130 -3.98 -2.73 -9.62
N ILE A 131 -5.09 -3.43 -9.80
CA ILE A 131 -5.21 -4.88 -9.54
C ILE A 131 -4.34 -5.66 -10.53
N ALA A 132 -4.40 -5.30 -11.81
CA ALA A 132 -3.58 -5.94 -12.84
C ALA A 132 -2.07 -5.77 -12.56
N ALA A 133 -1.68 -4.63 -11.97
CA ALA A 133 -0.30 -4.31 -11.64
C ALA A 133 0.15 -4.82 -10.26
N ALA A 134 -0.74 -5.37 -9.43
CA ALA A 134 -0.41 -5.79 -8.06
C ALA A 134 0.59 -6.97 -8.07
N ALA A 135 1.77 -6.81 -7.47
CA ALA A 135 2.72 -7.91 -7.30
C ALA A 135 2.29 -8.84 -6.15
N GLY A 136 2.74 -10.09 -6.15
CA GLY A 136 2.55 -10.99 -4.99
C GLY A 136 1.10 -11.43 -4.75
N VAL A 137 0.31 -11.53 -5.83
CA VAL A 137 -1.07 -12.05 -5.82
C VAL A 137 -1.13 -13.16 -6.86
N GLN A 138 -1.80 -14.26 -6.53
CA GLN A 138 -1.94 -15.41 -7.43
C GLN A 138 -2.66 -15.03 -8.73
N GLY A 139 -2.26 -15.67 -9.83
CA GLY A 139 -2.72 -15.32 -11.18
C GLY A 139 -4.22 -15.55 -11.37
N ASP A 140 -4.73 -16.67 -10.87
CA ASP A 140 -6.14 -17.03 -10.88
C ASP A 140 -7.03 -16.04 -10.11
N VAL A 141 -6.54 -15.54 -8.98
CA VAL A 141 -7.24 -14.53 -8.17
C VAL A 141 -7.29 -13.19 -8.90
N LYS A 142 -6.19 -12.78 -9.53
CA LYS A 142 -6.17 -11.59 -10.40
C LYS A 142 -7.14 -11.73 -11.57
N GLU A 143 -7.15 -12.87 -12.26
CA GLU A 143 -8.03 -13.14 -13.38
C GLU A 143 -9.50 -13.11 -12.96
N LEU A 144 -9.83 -13.75 -11.84
CA LEU A 144 -11.19 -13.77 -11.29
C LEU A 144 -11.67 -12.35 -10.94
N ILE A 145 -10.82 -11.54 -10.29
CA ILE A 145 -11.14 -10.17 -9.96
C ILE A 145 -11.28 -9.31 -11.22
N ALA A 146 -10.39 -9.49 -12.20
CA ALA A 146 -10.44 -8.78 -13.48
C ALA A 146 -11.76 -9.08 -14.21
N ALA A 147 -12.18 -10.34 -14.29
CA ALA A 147 -13.45 -10.72 -14.90
C ALA A 147 -14.65 -10.10 -14.15
N ARG A 148 -14.63 -10.05 -12.81
CA ARG A 148 -15.69 -9.37 -12.03
C ARG A 148 -15.66 -7.85 -12.19
N ASN A 149 -14.48 -7.27 -12.34
CA ASN A 149 -14.32 -5.84 -12.61
C ASN A 149 -14.94 -5.48 -13.96
N GLU A 150 -14.66 -6.27 -15.00
CA GLU A 150 -15.23 -6.09 -16.34
C GLU A 150 -16.76 -6.17 -16.32
N LEU A 151 -17.33 -7.24 -15.73
CA LEU A 151 -18.78 -7.37 -15.59
C LEU A 151 -19.43 -6.18 -14.86
N LEU A 152 -18.75 -5.63 -13.84
CA LEU A 152 -19.23 -4.45 -13.13
C LEU A 152 -19.16 -3.20 -14.01
N ARG A 153 -18.09 -3.03 -14.80
CA ARG A 153 -17.93 -1.89 -15.73
C ARG A 153 -19.02 -1.92 -16.80
N ASP A 154 -19.28 -3.09 -17.39
CA ASP A 154 -20.33 -3.25 -18.40
C ASP A 154 -21.72 -2.98 -17.83
N ALA A 155 -21.99 -3.45 -16.61
CA ALA A 155 -23.26 -3.17 -15.93
C ALA A 155 -23.44 -1.68 -15.61
N LEU A 156 -22.37 -0.99 -15.20
CA LEU A 156 -22.38 0.46 -14.98
C LEU A 156 -22.68 1.21 -16.29
N ASP A 157 -21.97 0.88 -17.36
CA ASP A 157 -22.12 1.52 -18.67
C ASP A 157 -23.50 1.28 -19.29
N THR A 158 -24.03 0.06 -19.13
CA THR A 158 -25.40 -0.29 -19.56
C THR A 158 -26.44 0.58 -18.87
N ILE A 159 -26.35 0.77 -17.55
CA ILE A 159 -27.30 1.61 -16.80
C ILE A 159 -27.13 3.08 -17.18
N ILE A 160 -25.90 3.57 -17.36
CA ILE A 160 -25.64 4.95 -17.83
C ILE A 160 -26.30 5.18 -19.19
N THR A 161 -26.12 4.25 -20.13
CA THR A 161 -26.73 4.32 -21.46
C THR A 161 -28.26 4.27 -21.39
N ALA A 162 -28.82 3.44 -20.52
CA ALA A 162 -30.27 3.36 -20.31
C ALA A 162 -30.85 4.66 -19.70
N LEU A 163 -30.12 5.33 -18.82
CA LEU A 163 -30.48 6.66 -18.31
C LEU A 163 -30.50 7.70 -19.44
N ASP A 164 -29.48 7.69 -20.31
CA ASP A 164 -29.39 8.62 -21.45
C ASP A 164 -30.48 8.38 -22.50
N ALA A 165 -30.88 7.13 -22.70
CA ALA A 165 -31.99 6.77 -23.56
C ALA A 165 -33.38 7.00 -22.93
N GLY A 166 -33.45 7.43 -21.66
CA GLY A 166 -34.72 7.66 -20.96
C GLY A 166 -35.53 6.40 -20.71
N VAL A 167 -34.88 5.24 -20.57
CA VAL A 167 -35.53 3.93 -20.38
C VAL A 167 -36.30 3.88 -19.05
N TYR A 168 -35.83 4.57 -18.02
CA TYR A 168 -36.44 4.60 -16.70
C TYR A 168 -37.54 5.67 -16.63
N THR A 169 -38.79 5.23 -16.47
CA THR A 169 -39.98 6.08 -16.49
C THR A 169 -40.44 6.54 -15.11
N ASP A 170 -39.91 5.96 -14.04
CA ASP A 170 -40.29 6.26 -12.66
C ASP A 170 -39.12 6.04 -11.67
N GLU A 171 -39.33 6.49 -10.42
CA GLU A 171 -38.33 6.37 -9.35
C GLU A 171 -38.13 4.91 -8.90
N GLU A 172 -39.15 4.06 -9.03
CA GLU A 172 -39.10 2.67 -8.59
C GLU A 172 -38.13 1.86 -9.47
N GLY A 173 -38.19 2.04 -10.80
CA GLY A 173 -37.28 1.43 -11.75
C GLY A 173 -35.83 1.86 -11.54
N LEU A 174 -35.57 3.11 -11.17
CA LEU A 174 -34.22 3.58 -10.80
C LEU A 174 -33.71 2.93 -9.52
N VAL A 175 -34.57 2.80 -8.51
CA VAL A 175 -34.22 2.12 -7.25
C VAL A 175 -33.94 0.64 -7.50
N GLU A 176 -34.76 -0.01 -8.32
CA GLU A 176 -34.57 -1.42 -8.70
C GLU A 176 -33.26 -1.62 -9.46
N ALA A 177 -32.97 -0.79 -10.47
CA ALA A 177 -31.72 -0.83 -11.23
C ALA A 177 -30.50 -0.68 -10.32
N ARG A 178 -30.54 0.26 -9.37
CA ARG A 178 -29.48 0.45 -8.38
C ARG A 178 -29.31 -0.78 -7.47
N ASN A 179 -30.41 -1.38 -7.02
CA ASN A 179 -30.37 -2.57 -6.17
C ASN A 179 -29.81 -3.76 -6.95
N ASN A 180 -30.26 -3.96 -8.19
CA ASN A 180 -29.74 -4.99 -9.09
C ASN A 180 -28.24 -4.81 -9.36
N LEU A 181 -27.79 -3.59 -9.64
CA LEU A 181 -26.37 -3.26 -9.80
C LEU A 181 -25.57 -3.65 -8.55
N ARG A 182 -26.08 -3.29 -7.37
CA ARG A 182 -25.42 -3.57 -6.09
C ARG A 182 -25.30 -5.07 -5.81
N GLU A 183 -26.40 -5.79 -5.92
CA GLU A 183 -26.48 -7.20 -5.53
C GLU A 183 -25.79 -8.12 -6.54
N LYS A 184 -25.98 -7.89 -7.84
CA LYS A 184 -25.48 -8.79 -8.89
C LYS A 184 -24.02 -8.54 -9.29
N TYR A 185 -23.55 -7.29 -9.16
CA TYR A 185 -22.23 -6.90 -9.69
C TYR A 185 -21.31 -6.35 -8.61
N PHE A 186 -21.77 -5.34 -7.85
CA PHE A 186 -20.90 -4.68 -6.88
C PHE A 186 -20.49 -5.59 -5.71
N LYS A 187 -21.45 -6.29 -5.09
CA LYS A 187 -21.17 -7.18 -3.96
C LYS A 187 -20.21 -8.31 -4.33
N PRO A 188 -20.42 -9.08 -5.43
CA PRO A 188 -19.48 -10.13 -5.83
C PRO A 188 -18.08 -9.59 -6.12
N TYR A 189 -17.96 -8.43 -6.78
CA TYR A 189 -16.67 -7.79 -7.00
C TYR A 189 -16.01 -7.38 -5.68
N ALA A 190 -16.76 -6.73 -4.78
CA ALA A 190 -16.24 -6.25 -3.50
C ALA A 190 -15.82 -7.40 -2.57
N ALA A 191 -16.46 -8.57 -2.67
CA ALA A 191 -16.16 -9.75 -1.87
C ALA A 191 -14.76 -10.33 -2.13
N LEU A 192 -14.17 -10.08 -3.30
CA LEU A 192 -12.84 -10.57 -3.68
C LEU A 192 -11.69 -9.64 -3.29
N LEU A 193 -11.98 -8.37 -3.01
CA LEU A 193 -10.94 -7.39 -2.65
C LEU A 193 -10.19 -7.70 -1.35
N PRO A 194 -10.82 -8.25 -0.29
CA PRO A 194 -10.11 -8.71 0.90
C PRO A 194 -9.06 -9.76 0.56
N GLN A 195 -9.40 -10.78 -0.25
CA GLN A 195 -8.46 -11.83 -0.65
C GLN A 195 -7.24 -11.24 -1.38
N LEU A 196 -7.47 -10.35 -2.35
CA LEU A 196 -6.40 -9.61 -3.04
C LEU A 196 -5.45 -8.89 -2.07
N HIS A 197 -6.02 -8.15 -1.11
CA HIS A 197 -5.22 -7.43 -0.12
C HIS A 197 -4.50 -8.38 0.83
N GLY A 198 -5.11 -9.52 1.16
CA GLY A 198 -4.53 -10.57 1.98
C GLY A 198 -3.31 -11.20 1.33
N GLU A 199 -3.42 -11.67 0.08
CA GLU A 199 -2.29 -12.25 -0.66
C GLU A 199 -1.13 -11.27 -0.85
N HIS A 200 -1.47 -10.03 -1.23
CA HIS A 200 -0.47 -8.98 -1.34
C HIS A 200 0.20 -8.67 0.02
N ALA A 201 -0.56 -8.72 1.13
CA ALA A 201 0.00 -8.54 2.46
C ALA A 201 0.88 -9.74 2.89
N LEU A 202 0.50 -10.98 2.56
CA LEU A 202 1.33 -12.16 2.79
C LEU A 202 2.67 -12.03 2.09
N SER A 203 2.68 -11.65 0.81
CA SER A 203 3.93 -11.43 0.07
C SER A 203 4.83 -10.37 0.74
N TRP A 204 4.23 -9.31 1.30
CA TRP A 204 4.98 -8.34 2.10
C TRP A 204 5.49 -8.93 3.41
N ILE A 205 4.67 -9.67 4.14
CA ILE A 205 5.06 -10.30 5.41
C ILE A 205 6.25 -11.25 5.17
N SER A 206 6.15 -12.15 4.19
CA SER A 206 7.23 -13.07 3.85
C SER A 206 8.50 -12.31 3.42
N HIS A 207 8.37 -11.21 2.68
CA HIS A 207 9.51 -10.35 2.34
C HIS A 207 10.18 -9.74 3.57
N LEU A 208 9.39 -9.21 4.50
CA LEU A 208 9.88 -8.61 5.74
C LEU A 208 10.58 -9.64 6.63
N LEU A 209 10.02 -10.84 6.75
CA LEU A 209 10.58 -11.95 7.53
C LEU A 209 11.91 -12.46 6.94
N VAL A 210 12.01 -12.63 5.62
CA VAL A 210 13.26 -13.00 4.95
C VAL A 210 14.33 -11.93 5.15
N ARG A 211 13.91 -10.65 5.10
CA ARG A 211 14.84 -9.54 5.29
C ARG A 211 15.33 -9.46 6.74
N SER A 212 14.45 -9.63 7.73
CA SER A 212 14.81 -9.61 9.14
C SER A 212 15.71 -10.79 9.51
N ASP A 213 15.46 -12.00 8.99
CA ASP A 213 16.36 -13.15 9.14
C ASP A 213 17.77 -12.84 8.62
N SER A 214 17.86 -12.22 7.44
CA SER A 214 19.15 -11.81 6.86
C SER A 214 19.86 -10.75 7.72
N LEU A 215 19.12 -9.82 8.33
CA LEU A 215 19.66 -8.79 9.23
C LEU A 215 20.13 -9.36 10.57
N LYS A 216 19.44 -10.38 11.11
CA LYS A 216 19.89 -11.07 12.32
C LYS A 216 21.18 -11.85 12.07
N LYS A 217 21.25 -12.54 10.92
CA LYS A 217 22.42 -13.32 10.51
C LYS A 217 23.67 -12.47 10.26
N SER A 218 23.51 -11.20 9.90
CA SER A 218 24.68 -10.31 9.73
C SER A 218 25.35 -9.93 11.05
N GLY A 219 24.70 -10.13 12.20
CA GLY A 219 25.29 -9.88 13.53
C GLY A 219 25.59 -8.42 13.85
N THR A 220 25.07 -7.49 13.03
CA THR A 220 25.41 -6.06 13.08
C THR A 220 24.50 -5.24 13.99
N LEU A 221 23.45 -5.84 14.55
CA LEU A 221 22.41 -5.14 15.31
C LEU A 221 22.80 -5.05 16.79
N SER A 222 22.54 -3.89 17.41
CA SER A 222 22.59 -3.76 18.88
C SER A 222 21.54 -4.65 19.54
N GLU A 223 21.73 -4.96 20.82
CA GLU A 223 20.77 -5.78 21.58
C GLU A 223 19.36 -5.15 21.63
N GLN A 224 19.29 -3.82 21.71
CA GLN A 224 18.01 -3.09 21.75
C GLN A 224 17.27 -3.15 20.41
N VAL A 225 17.99 -2.93 19.30
CA VAL A 225 17.42 -3.01 17.95
C VAL A 225 17.03 -4.46 17.63
N LEU A 226 17.88 -5.42 17.99
CA LEU A 226 17.61 -6.84 17.80
C LEU A 226 16.34 -7.28 18.56
N GLY A 227 16.18 -6.85 19.81
CA GLY A 227 14.99 -7.15 20.61
C GLY A 227 13.70 -6.70 19.94
N LYS A 228 13.69 -5.49 19.34
CA LYS A 228 12.54 -4.96 18.61
C LYS A 228 12.29 -5.67 17.29
N VAL A 229 13.33 -6.07 16.57
CA VAL A 229 13.19 -6.88 15.35
C VAL A 229 12.56 -8.24 15.67
N VAL A 230 13.00 -8.91 16.74
CA VAL A 230 12.44 -10.20 17.17
C VAL A 230 10.97 -10.07 17.61
N GLU A 231 10.63 -9.00 18.33
CA GLU A 231 9.23 -8.70 18.72
C GLU A 231 8.35 -8.52 17.48
N ALA A 232 8.84 -7.78 16.49
CA ALA A 232 8.14 -7.56 15.23
C ALA A 232 7.97 -8.86 14.42
N GLU A 233 9.00 -9.69 14.34
CA GLU A 233 8.92 -11.00 13.66
C GLU A 233 7.86 -11.90 14.28
N ALA A 234 7.82 -12.02 15.61
CA ALA A 234 6.81 -12.82 16.30
C ALA A 234 5.38 -12.36 15.96
N CYS A 235 5.17 -11.04 15.89
CA CYS A 235 3.91 -10.45 15.45
C CYS A 235 3.60 -10.81 13.99
N LEU A 236 4.58 -10.67 13.10
CA LEU A 236 4.45 -10.98 11.67
C LEU A 236 4.16 -12.46 11.41
N PHE A 237 4.81 -13.40 12.11
CA PHE A 237 4.52 -14.84 12.00
C PHE A 237 3.07 -15.15 12.41
N THR A 238 2.59 -14.54 13.49
CA THR A 238 1.22 -14.75 13.98
C THR A 238 0.19 -14.27 12.94
N GLU A 239 0.44 -13.12 12.33
CA GLU A 239 -0.45 -12.59 11.29
C GLU A 239 -0.29 -13.32 9.95
N GLU A 240 0.89 -13.84 9.60
CA GLU A 240 1.10 -14.71 8.43
C GLU A 240 0.27 -15.99 8.53
N ASP A 241 0.31 -16.66 9.69
CA ASP A 241 -0.48 -17.87 9.95
C ASP A 241 -1.99 -17.58 9.95
N SER A 242 -2.40 -16.51 10.64
CA SER A 242 -3.81 -16.09 10.67
C SER A 242 -4.34 -15.75 9.27
N LEU A 243 -3.54 -15.09 8.45
CA LEU A 243 -3.93 -14.62 7.12
C LEU A 243 -3.91 -15.75 6.08
N SER A 244 -2.92 -16.64 6.13
CA SER A 244 -2.87 -17.84 5.27
C SER A 244 -4.06 -18.76 5.54
N GLN A 245 -4.35 -19.08 6.81
CA GLN A 245 -5.53 -19.87 7.17
C GLN A 245 -6.85 -19.20 6.74
N ALA A 246 -6.94 -17.87 6.86
CA ALA A 246 -8.12 -17.12 6.44
C ALA A 246 -8.34 -17.14 4.92
N ILE A 247 -7.27 -17.17 4.13
CA ILE A 247 -7.33 -17.28 2.67
C ILE A 247 -7.67 -18.71 2.26
N ASP A 248 -7.01 -19.72 2.84
CA ASP A 248 -7.21 -21.13 2.51
C ASP A 248 -8.60 -21.64 2.88
N SER A 249 -9.14 -21.18 4.02
CA SER A 249 -10.48 -21.57 4.47
C SER A 249 -11.60 -20.98 3.60
N ASN A 250 -11.31 -19.95 2.79
CA ASN A 250 -12.27 -19.30 1.87
C ASN A 250 -13.58 -18.80 2.54
N GLU A 251 -13.66 -18.83 3.87
CA GLU A 251 -14.95 -18.80 4.60
C GLU A 251 -15.24 -17.49 5.31
N THR A 252 -14.26 -16.60 5.54
CA THR A 252 -14.57 -15.33 6.24
C THR A 252 -13.75 -14.13 5.75
N ILE A 253 -14.32 -13.33 4.86
CA ILE A 253 -13.85 -11.95 4.54
C ILE A 253 -13.52 -11.15 5.81
N SER A 254 -14.25 -11.39 6.91
CA SER A 254 -14.03 -10.73 8.20
C SER A 254 -12.71 -11.10 8.87
N SER A 255 -12.22 -12.34 8.75
CA SER A 255 -10.94 -12.75 9.36
C SER A 255 -9.76 -12.10 8.63
N ILE A 256 -9.77 -12.14 7.28
CA ILE A 256 -8.80 -11.42 6.44
C ILE A 256 -8.78 -9.93 6.81
N SER A 257 -9.95 -9.32 6.93
CA SER A 257 -10.06 -7.89 7.28
C SER A 257 -9.49 -7.59 8.67
N GLN A 258 -9.73 -8.46 9.67
CA GLN A 258 -9.20 -8.29 11.03
C GLN A 258 -7.67 -8.42 11.07
N SER A 259 -7.09 -9.39 10.37
CA SER A 259 -5.62 -9.51 10.28
C SER A 259 -5.00 -8.30 9.60
N LEU A 260 -5.60 -7.81 8.51
CA LEU A 260 -5.15 -6.59 7.85
C LEU A 260 -5.24 -5.34 8.74
N GLU A 261 -6.17 -5.29 9.69
CA GLU A 261 -6.29 -4.20 10.68
C GLU A 261 -5.23 -4.26 11.79
N ARG A 262 -4.75 -5.45 12.13
CA ARG A 262 -3.71 -5.66 13.16
C ARG A 262 -2.29 -5.47 12.63
N LEU A 263 -2.08 -5.80 11.35
CA LEU A 263 -0.77 -5.72 10.69
C LEU A 263 -0.02 -4.38 10.87
N PRO A 264 -0.67 -3.20 10.84
CA PRO A 264 0.00 -1.94 11.14
C PRO A 264 0.70 -1.89 12.49
N GLY A 265 0.22 -2.61 13.51
CA GLY A 265 0.87 -2.71 14.82
C GLY A 265 2.21 -3.45 14.75
N CYS A 266 2.28 -4.55 14.00
CA CYS A 266 3.55 -5.25 13.76
C CYS A 266 4.55 -4.36 12.99
N LEU A 267 4.05 -3.57 12.04
CA LEU A 267 4.86 -2.62 11.26
C LEU A 267 5.38 -1.44 12.09
N ASP A 268 4.62 -1.02 13.10
CA ASP A 268 5.05 0.04 14.03
C ASP A 268 6.26 -0.44 14.87
N LEU A 269 6.33 -1.73 15.25
CA LEU A 269 7.51 -2.31 15.91
C LEU A 269 8.79 -2.28 15.04
N LEU A 270 8.66 -2.59 13.74
CA LEU A 270 9.79 -2.44 12.79
C LEU A 270 10.22 -0.98 12.64
N THR A 271 9.26 -0.06 12.69
CA THR A 271 9.54 1.38 12.63
C THR A 271 10.27 1.84 13.89
N GLU A 272 9.90 1.34 15.07
CA GLU A 272 10.62 1.59 16.33
C GLU A 272 12.06 1.06 16.27
N ALA A 273 12.24 -0.20 15.82
CA ALA A 273 13.57 -0.79 15.64
C ALA A 273 14.45 0.08 14.75
N GLN A 274 13.87 0.62 13.68
CA GLN A 274 14.58 1.53 12.78
C GLN A 274 14.94 2.86 13.45
N VAL A 275 14.02 3.47 14.20
CA VAL A 275 14.30 4.74 14.89
C VAL A 275 15.48 4.56 15.85
N LEU A 276 15.50 3.47 16.61
CA LEU A 276 16.61 3.12 17.49
C LEU A 276 17.92 2.94 16.72
N TRP A 277 17.90 2.18 15.63
CA TRP A 277 19.06 1.98 14.77
C TRP A 277 19.63 3.31 14.23
N ASN A 278 18.76 4.20 13.76
CA ASN A 278 19.19 5.49 13.25
C ASN A 278 19.80 6.36 14.35
N GLN A 279 19.24 6.33 15.56
CA GLN A 279 19.78 7.05 16.72
C GLN A 279 21.18 6.56 17.09
N GLU A 280 21.42 5.24 17.06
CA GLU A 280 22.73 4.64 17.31
C GLU A 280 23.76 5.00 16.23
N GLN A 281 23.32 5.19 14.98
CA GLN A 281 24.19 5.55 13.86
C GLN A 281 24.49 7.05 13.74
N THR A 282 23.64 7.94 14.26
CA THR A 282 23.95 9.36 14.33
C THR A 282 24.82 9.64 15.55
N PRO A 283 26.09 10.03 15.39
CA PRO A 283 26.86 10.51 16.53
C PRO A 283 26.16 11.73 17.15
N GLU A 284 26.09 11.79 18.48
CA GLU A 284 25.80 13.05 19.17
C GLU A 284 26.83 14.06 18.67
N VAL A 285 26.40 14.99 17.81
CA VAL A 285 27.18 16.18 17.53
C VAL A 285 27.13 16.96 18.84
N GLU A 286 28.13 16.75 19.71
CA GLU A 286 28.49 17.74 20.72
C GLU A 286 28.53 19.07 19.95
N SER A 287 27.59 19.96 20.27
CA SER A 287 27.48 21.24 19.61
C SER A 287 28.81 21.97 19.81
N ALA A 288 29.68 21.91 18.79
CA ALA A 288 30.87 22.73 18.76
C ALA A 288 30.39 24.18 18.94
N PRO A 289 30.97 24.95 19.89
CA PRO A 289 30.55 26.32 20.11
C PRO A 289 30.63 27.06 18.78
N GLU A 290 29.53 27.75 18.41
CA GLU A 290 29.43 28.45 17.13
C GLU A 290 30.71 29.26 16.86
N PRO A 291 31.34 29.11 15.69
CA PRO A 291 32.46 29.96 15.35
C PRO A 291 31.93 31.39 15.24
N GLN A 292 32.33 32.26 16.18
CA GLN A 292 32.10 33.69 16.12
C GLN A 292 32.81 34.25 14.90
N TRP A 293 32.11 34.32 13.76
CA TRP A 293 32.56 35.13 12.64
C TRP A 293 32.38 36.58 13.07
N GLU A 294 33.48 37.21 13.52
CA GLU A 294 33.54 38.66 13.61
C GLU A 294 33.14 39.24 12.24
N ASN A 295 32.17 40.16 12.26
CA ASN A 295 31.68 40.92 11.12
C ASN A 295 32.83 41.60 10.35
N ARG A 296 33.52 40.88 9.48
CA ARG A 296 34.46 41.45 8.51
C ARG A 296 33.63 42.24 7.51
N LYS A 297 33.58 43.55 7.73
CA LYS A 297 33.05 44.53 6.78
C LYS A 297 33.63 44.23 5.39
N LEU A 298 32.77 43.79 4.47
CA LEU A 298 33.10 43.62 3.07
C LEU A 298 33.71 44.93 2.56
N ARG A 299 34.99 44.92 2.16
CA ARG A 299 35.62 46.04 1.44
C ARG A 299 34.83 46.22 0.15
N ARG A 300 34.23 47.39 -0.04
CA ARG A 300 33.66 47.79 -1.33
C ARG A 300 34.76 47.73 -2.38
N LEU A 301 34.54 46.95 -3.43
CA LEU A 301 35.40 46.93 -4.61
C LEU A 301 35.32 48.30 -5.29
N PRO A 302 36.46 48.86 -5.76
CA PRO A 302 36.47 50.13 -6.47
C PRO A 302 35.79 49.96 -7.84
N GLY A 303 34.88 50.88 -8.15
CA GLY A 303 34.09 50.86 -9.38
C GLY A 303 34.97 50.98 -10.62
N THR A 304 34.76 50.08 -11.57
CA THR A 304 35.30 50.20 -12.92
C THR A 304 34.39 51.10 -13.74
N ARG A 305 34.91 52.28 -14.09
CA ARG A 305 34.43 53.10 -15.20
C ARG A 305 34.85 52.45 -16.52
N ASN A 306 33.86 52.06 -17.33
CA ASN A 306 33.61 52.58 -18.69
C ASN A 306 32.45 51.81 -19.32
#